data_AF-A0ABD5F318-F1
#
_entry.id   AF-A0ABD5F318-F1
#
_cell.length_a   1.000
_cell.length_b   1.000
_cell.length_c   1.000
_cell.angle_alpha   90.00
_cell.angle_beta   90.00
_cell.angle_gamma   90.00
#
_symmetry.space_group_name_H-M   'P 1'
#
loop_
_entity.id
_entity.type
_entity.pdbx_description
1 polymer ?
#
loop_
_entity_poly.entity_id
_entity_poly.type
_entity_poly.pdbx_seq_one_letter_code
_entity_poly.pdbx_strand_id
1 'polypeptide(L)'
;MIKIHNTLTREKEIFKPIEENKVRMYVCGPTVYNYIHIGNARSTIAFDVIRRYFEYRGYEVNFVSNFTDVDDKIIKAAKELSISAPEVADRFIAAFEEDTAALNVKPATLHPRVINHIPDILAFIETLIEKGYAYEAHGDVYYRTRKFEHYGELSDQSIDELEVGASQRTGAEQAIKEDPLDFALWKSAKPDEISWESPWGEGRPGWHIECSVMATKHLGDTIDIHGGGQDLEFPHHENEIAQSEAKTGQRFANYWMHNGYVTIGEDDAKMSKSLGNFVTVHDLVKEIDPQVLRFFMATTQYRRPIRYSEATMKDAQANLQKLRTAFENAAFRQDTAEAALADDQEKTSELQVLKDRFVEEMDDDFNAANGITVVYELAKWLNNYSDQEKVSAAILTAALEEFTNMLNVFGIEFQTAGLLDEEIDQLIEERNQARKDKNFARSDEIRDQLKEQGIILEDTPQGVRWRRA
;
A
#
# COMPACT_ATOMS: atom_id res chain seq x y z
N MET A 1 21.96 -5.34 2.89
CA MET A 1 21.14 -6.50 2.47
C MET A 1 19.78 -6.33 3.11
N ILE A 2 18.71 -6.59 2.36
CA ILE A 2 17.34 -6.39 2.86
C ILE A 2 17.09 -7.37 4.01
N LYS A 3 16.58 -6.87 5.13
CA LYS A 3 16.07 -7.64 6.24
C LYS A 3 14.56 -7.44 6.31
N ILE A 4 13.82 -8.50 6.63
CA ILE A 4 12.37 -8.47 6.77
C ILE A 4 12.03 -8.98 8.16
N HIS A 5 11.18 -8.27 8.88
CA HIS A 5 10.56 -8.85 10.06
C HIS A 5 9.55 -9.91 9.64
N ASN A 6 9.87 -11.17 9.91
CA ASN A 6 9.03 -12.30 9.56
C ASN A 6 8.08 -12.59 10.72
N THR A 7 6.78 -12.45 10.49
CA THR A 7 5.76 -12.69 11.52
C THR A 7 5.85 -14.10 12.08
N LEU A 8 6.19 -15.08 11.24
CA LEU A 8 6.32 -16.48 11.66
C LEU A 8 7.49 -16.72 12.63
N THR A 9 8.58 -15.96 12.57
CA THR A 9 9.73 -16.15 13.48
C THR A 9 9.84 -15.06 14.53
N ARG A 10 9.13 -13.94 14.34
CA ARG A 10 9.17 -12.72 15.15
C ARG A 10 10.55 -12.06 15.17
N GLU A 11 11.40 -12.41 14.20
CA GLU A 11 12.75 -11.87 14.06
C GLU A 11 12.91 -11.13 12.73
N LYS A 12 13.94 -10.29 12.65
CA LYS A 12 14.37 -9.71 11.37
C LYS A 12 15.33 -10.67 10.69
N GLU A 13 14.90 -11.23 9.57
CA GLU A 13 15.66 -12.19 8.79
C GLU A 13 16.24 -11.55 7.54
N ILE A 14 17.42 -12.00 7.09
CA ILE A 14 17.96 -11.59 5.80
C ILE A 14 17.07 -12.16 4.70
N PHE A 15 16.55 -11.29 3.83
CA PHE A 15 15.78 -11.69 2.67
C PHE A 15 16.63 -12.52 1.70
N LYS A 16 16.14 -13.70 1.35
CA LYS A 16 16.72 -14.60 0.35
C LYS A 16 15.62 -15.02 -0.60
N PRO A 17 15.65 -14.55 -1.87
CA PRO A 17 14.62 -14.94 -2.81
C PRO A 17 14.77 -16.41 -3.22
N ILE A 18 13.65 -17.03 -3.58
CA ILE A 18 13.60 -18.38 -4.17
C ILE A 18 14.36 -18.41 -5.50
N GLU A 19 14.23 -17.34 -6.29
CA GLU A 19 14.90 -17.17 -7.57
C GLU A 19 15.70 -15.86 -7.56
N GLU A 20 16.98 -15.91 -7.95
CA GLU A 20 17.87 -14.76 -7.88
C GLU A 20 17.28 -13.53 -8.59
N ASN A 21 17.29 -12.38 -7.91
CA ASN A 21 16.75 -11.10 -8.36
C ASN A 21 15.23 -11.07 -8.65
N LYS A 22 14.46 -12.08 -8.24
CA LYS A 22 12.99 -12.07 -8.37
C LYS A 22 12.30 -12.20 -7.02
N VAL A 23 11.14 -11.57 -6.90
CA VAL A 23 10.30 -11.63 -5.69
C VAL A 23 8.88 -12.04 -6.07
N ARG A 24 8.43 -13.18 -5.53
CA ARG A 24 7.06 -13.68 -5.63
C ARG A 24 6.28 -13.24 -4.40
N MET A 25 5.45 -12.21 -4.57
CA MET A 25 4.76 -11.55 -3.47
C MET A 25 3.25 -11.66 -3.63
N TYR A 26 2.59 -12.28 -2.65
CA TYR A 26 1.14 -12.30 -2.56
C TYR A 26 0.67 -11.40 -1.41
N VAL A 27 -0.31 -10.53 -1.66
CA VAL A 27 -0.95 -9.73 -0.60
C VAL A 27 -2.45 -9.81 -0.73
N CYS A 28 -3.12 -10.28 0.32
CA CYS A 28 -4.57 -10.40 0.36
C CYS A 28 -5.24 -9.05 0.06
N GLY A 29 -6.05 -9.01 -0.99
CA GLY A 29 -6.73 -7.81 -1.45
C GLY A 29 -8.12 -7.65 -0.83
N PRO A 30 -8.91 -6.67 -1.32
CA PRO A 30 -10.16 -6.29 -0.68
C PRO A 30 -11.32 -7.22 -1.05
N THR A 31 -12.30 -7.29 -0.13
CA THR A 31 -13.66 -7.72 -0.49
C THR A 31 -14.38 -6.57 -1.19
N VAL A 32 -14.79 -6.77 -2.44
CA VAL A 32 -15.30 -5.69 -3.32
C VAL A 32 -16.81 -5.49 -3.19
N TYR A 33 -17.25 -5.06 -1.99
CA TYR A 33 -18.67 -4.79 -1.68
C TYR A 33 -18.96 -3.31 -1.36
N ASN A 34 -17.93 -2.48 -1.24
CA ASN A 34 -18.03 -1.06 -0.92
C ASN A 34 -16.72 -0.33 -1.29
N TYR A 35 -16.72 1.01 -1.24
CA TYR A 35 -15.51 1.82 -1.30
C TYR A 35 -14.54 1.47 -0.17
N ILE A 36 -13.23 1.54 -0.45
CA ILE A 36 -12.20 1.30 0.55
C ILE A 36 -12.11 2.45 1.55
N HIS A 37 -11.79 2.11 2.79
CA HIS A 37 -11.45 3.08 3.81
C HIS A 37 -9.94 3.26 3.92
N ILE A 38 -9.52 4.31 4.64
CA ILE A 38 -8.09 4.61 4.85
C ILE A 38 -7.33 3.47 5.55
N GLY A 39 -8.05 2.58 6.26
CA GLY A 39 -7.49 1.35 6.81
C GLY A 39 -7.10 0.32 5.75
N ASN A 40 -7.92 0.13 4.71
CA ASN A 40 -7.52 -0.70 3.56
C ASN A 40 -6.39 -0.03 2.79
N ALA A 41 -6.48 1.29 2.59
CA ALA A 41 -5.46 2.07 1.89
C ALA A 41 -4.08 1.92 2.54
N ARG A 42 -4.00 1.83 3.88
CA ARG A 42 -2.75 1.61 4.61
C ARG A 42 -2.04 0.33 4.17
N SER A 43 -2.77 -0.78 4.03
CA SER A 43 -2.20 -2.05 3.52
C SER A 43 -1.68 -1.84 2.10
N THR A 44 -2.54 -1.35 1.20
CA THR A 44 -2.21 -1.14 -0.21
C THR A 44 -0.98 -0.25 -0.39
N ILE A 45 -0.90 0.86 0.35
CA ILE A 45 0.24 1.80 0.35
C ILE A 45 1.49 1.16 0.93
N ALA A 46 1.40 0.45 2.05
CA ALA A 46 2.56 -0.18 2.67
C ALA A 46 3.24 -1.18 1.73
N PHE A 47 2.45 -2.07 1.12
CA PHE A 47 2.97 -3.06 0.19
C PHE A 47 3.43 -2.46 -1.15
N ASP A 48 2.85 -1.33 -1.59
CA ASP A 48 3.38 -0.55 -2.71
C ASP A 48 4.77 0.05 -2.39
N VAL A 49 4.99 0.59 -1.19
CA VAL A 49 6.34 1.07 -0.77
C VAL A 49 7.34 -0.09 -0.74
N ILE A 50 6.96 -1.22 -0.17
CA ILE A 50 7.79 -2.43 -0.10
C ILE A 50 8.17 -2.89 -1.52
N ARG A 51 7.18 -3.02 -2.42
CA ARG A 51 7.41 -3.36 -3.84
C ARG A 51 8.34 -2.36 -4.51
N ARG A 52 8.05 -1.06 -4.40
CA ARG A 52 8.85 0.01 -5.03
C ARG A 52 10.29 0.01 -4.51
N TYR A 53 10.51 -0.33 -3.23
CA TYR A 53 11.86 -0.45 -2.69
C TYR A 53 12.60 -1.68 -3.23
N PHE A 54 11.94 -2.84 -3.37
CA PHE A 54 12.54 -3.99 -4.07
C PHE A 54 12.94 -3.62 -5.51
N GLU A 55 12.06 -2.93 -6.24
CA GLU A 55 12.36 -2.45 -7.60
C GLU A 55 13.53 -1.44 -7.60
N TYR A 56 13.59 -0.50 -6.65
CA TYR A 56 14.73 0.41 -6.44
C TYR A 56 16.04 -0.35 -6.20
N ARG A 57 15.95 -1.53 -5.58
CA ARG A 57 17.07 -2.43 -5.32
C ARG A 57 17.40 -3.38 -6.47
N GLY A 58 16.71 -3.25 -7.60
CA GLY A 58 16.98 -4.00 -8.83
C GLY A 58 16.26 -5.35 -8.92
N TYR A 59 15.30 -5.65 -8.04
CA TYR A 59 14.50 -6.86 -8.13
C TYR A 59 13.35 -6.73 -9.13
N GLU A 60 13.05 -7.82 -9.83
CA GLU A 60 11.79 -8.00 -10.53
C GLU A 60 10.74 -8.53 -9.55
N VAL A 61 9.66 -7.76 -9.33
CA VAL A 61 8.60 -8.14 -8.37
C VAL A 61 7.36 -8.63 -9.12
N ASN A 62 7.04 -9.92 -8.96
CA ASN A 62 5.75 -10.48 -9.35
C ASN A 62 4.77 -10.31 -8.18
N PHE A 63 4.02 -9.22 -8.19
CA PHE A 63 3.10 -8.82 -7.13
C PHE A 63 1.66 -9.22 -7.47
N VAL A 64 1.07 -10.13 -6.71
CA VAL A 64 -0.30 -10.62 -6.90
C VAL A 64 -1.15 -10.20 -5.71
N SER A 65 -2.32 -9.62 -5.99
CA SER A 65 -3.31 -9.28 -4.96
C SER A 65 -4.71 -9.56 -5.47
N ASN A 66 -5.45 -10.45 -4.82
CA ASN A 66 -6.75 -10.89 -5.30
C ASN A 66 -7.86 -9.84 -5.11
N PHE A 67 -8.96 -10.03 -5.82
CA PHE A 67 -10.25 -9.48 -5.43
C PHE A 67 -11.14 -10.59 -4.90
N THR A 68 -11.58 -10.48 -3.65
CA THR A 68 -12.63 -11.34 -3.11
C THR A 68 -13.97 -10.82 -3.61
N ASP A 69 -14.46 -11.42 -4.69
CA ASP A 69 -15.71 -11.08 -5.36
C ASP A 69 -16.85 -12.10 -5.12
N VAL A 70 -16.63 -13.04 -4.19
CA VAL A 70 -17.62 -13.99 -3.69
C VAL A 70 -17.59 -13.98 -2.17
N ASP A 71 -18.53 -13.27 -1.53
CA ASP A 71 -18.61 -13.16 -0.07
C ASP A 71 -20.03 -12.81 0.41
N ASP A 72 -20.36 -13.14 1.65
CA ASP A 72 -21.64 -12.82 2.29
C ASP A 72 -21.93 -11.30 2.26
N LYS A 73 -20.91 -10.45 2.36
CA LYS A 73 -21.06 -8.98 2.29
C LYS A 73 -21.45 -8.51 0.90
N ILE A 74 -20.96 -9.17 -0.15
CA ILE A 74 -21.31 -8.85 -1.56
C ILE A 74 -22.75 -9.26 -1.83
N ILE A 75 -23.16 -10.46 -1.38
CA ILE A 75 -24.54 -10.92 -1.49
C ILE A 75 -25.49 -9.96 -0.77
N LYS A 76 -25.11 -9.48 0.42
CA LYS A 76 -25.87 -8.47 1.16
C LYS A 76 -25.96 -7.14 0.39
N ALA A 77 -24.83 -6.63 -0.10
CA ALA A 77 -24.79 -5.38 -0.86
C ALA A 77 -25.61 -5.45 -2.16
N ALA A 78 -25.59 -6.60 -2.85
CA ALA A 78 -26.38 -6.86 -4.05
C ALA A 78 -27.89 -6.73 -3.77
N LYS A 79 -28.35 -7.32 -2.66
CA LYS A 79 -29.75 -7.19 -2.19
C LYS A 79 -30.11 -5.74 -1.86
N GLU A 80 -29.23 -5.01 -1.17
CA GLU A 80 -29.44 -3.61 -0.80
C GLU A 80 -29.49 -2.68 -2.02
N LEU A 81 -28.65 -2.93 -3.03
CA LEU A 81 -28.54 -2.13 -4.26
C LEU A 81 -29.50 -2.58 -5.36
N SER A 82 -30.22 -3.69 -5.17
CA SER A 82 -31.10 -4.29 -6.19
C SER A 82 -30.39 -4.57 -7.53
N ILE A 83 -29.15 -5.05 -7.47
CA ILE A 83 -28.34 -5.50 -8.61
C ILE A 83 -27.71 -6.87 -8.30
N SER A 84 -27.11 -7.53 -9.28
CA SER A 84 -26.46 -8.83 -9.06
C SER A 84 -25.12 -8.71 -8.30
N ALA A 85 -24.70 -9.80 -7.65
CA ALA A 85 -23.42 -9.85 -6.94
C ALA A 85 -22.19 -9.56 -7.86
N PRO A 86 -22.13 -10.07 -9.11
CA PRO A 86 -21.09 -9.69 -10.05
C PRO A 86 -21.10 -8.18 -10.40
N GLU A 87 -22.28 -7.57 -10.57
CA GLU A 87 -22.37 -6.12 -10.83
C GLU A 87 -21.89 -5.28 -9.64
N VAL A 88 -22.15 -5.72 -8.40
CA VAL A 88 -21.58 -5.10 -7.20
C VAL A 88 -20.06 -5.17 -7.23
N ALA A 89 -19.53 -6.37 -7.47
CA ALA A 89 -18.08 -6.60 -7.50
C ALA A 89 -17.40 -5.74 -8.58
N ASP A 90 -17.91 -5.75 -9.81
CA ASP A 90 -17.33 -4.97 -10.92
C ASP A 90 -17.33 -3.46 -10.61
N ARG A 91 -18.42 -2.97 -10.02
CA ARG A 91 -18.53 -1.56 -9.60
C ARG A 91 -17.46 -1.19 -8.57
N PHE A 92 -17.25 -2.03 -7.55
CA PHE A 92 -16.31 -1.71 -6.48
C PHE A 92 -14.86 -2.09 -6.79
N ILE A 93 -14.61 -2.97 -7.77
CA ILE A 93 -13.29 -3.14 -8.39
C ILE A 93 -12.89 -1.84 -9.09
N ALA A 94 -13.75 -1.29 -9.95
CA ALA A 94 -13.48 -0.02 -10.64
C ALA A 94 -13.24 1.13 -9.64
N ALA A 95 -14.04 1.21 -8.57
CA ALA A 95 -13.85 2.20 -7.53
C ALA A 95 -12.53 2.01 -6.74
N PHE A 96 -12.14 0.77 -6.46
CA PHE A 96 -10.85 0.46 -5.82
C PHE A 96 -9.68 0.91 -6.70
N GLU A 97 -9.74 0.62 -7.99
CA GLU A 97 -8.71 1.03 -8.96
C GLU A 97 -8.62 2.55 -9.06
N GLU A 98 -9.74 3.27 -9.09
CA GLU A 98 -9.78 4.74 -9.08
C GLU A 98 -9.16 5.31 -7.79
N ASP A 99 -9.60 4.83 -6.62
CA ASP A 99 -9.11 5.30 -5.33
C ASP A 99 -7.60 5.03 -5.15
N THR A 100 -7.12 3.86 -5.57
CA THR A 100 -5.70 3.49 -5.45
C THR A 100 -4.81 4.18 -6.48
N ALA A 101 -5.31 4.42 -7.70
CA ALA A 101 -4.62 5.23 -8.70
C ALA A 101 -4.47 6.68 -8.24
N ALA A 102 -5.50 7.26 -7.62
CA ALA A 102 -5.40 8.61 -7.03
C ALA A 102 -4.28 8.70 -5.98
N LEU A 103 -4.03 7.61 -5.23
CA LEU A 103 -2.96 7.52 -4.24
C LEU A 103 -1.59 7.13 -4.83
N ASN A 104 -1.46 7.09 -6.16
CA ASN A 104 -0.24 6.66 -6.86
C ASN A 104 0.26 5.27 -6.43
N VAL A 105 -0.67 4.35 -6.19
CA VAL A 105 -0.32 2.94 -5.99
C VAL A 105 -0.13 2.27 -7.33
N LYS A 106 0.96 1.50 -7.51
CA LYS A 106 1.16 0.74 -8.75
C LYS A 106 0.13 -0.41 -8.81
N PRO A 107 -0.54 -0.62 -9.96
CA PRO A 107 -1.37 -1.80 -10.16
C PRO A 107 -0.60 -3.09 -9.89
N ALA A 108 -1.24 -4.09 -9.30
CA ALA A 108 -0.60 -5.39 -9.12
C ALA A 108 -0.25 -6.01 -10.47
N THR A 109 0.76 -6.88 -10.51
CA THR A 109 1.10 -7.67 -11.69
C THR A 109 -0.09 -8.53 -12.12
N LEU A 110 -0.90 -9.00 -11.16
CA LEU A 110 -2.16 -9.68 -11.40
C LEU A 110 -3.16 -9.44 -10.27
N HIS A 111 -4.42 -9.22 -10.66
CA HIS A 111 -5.58 -9.21 -9.76
C HIS A 111 -6.51 -10.41 -10.03
N PRO A 112 -6.21 -11.61 -9.48
CA PRO A 112 -7.07 -12.77 -9.69
C PRO A 112 -8.39 -12.58 -8.93
N ARG A 113 -9.49 -13.01 -9.54
CA ARG A 113 -10.85 -12.96 -8.99
C ARG A 113 -11.30 -14.35 -8.58
N VAL A 114 -12.03 -14.46 -7.47
CA VAL A 114 -12.51 -15.75 -6.94
C VAL A 114 -13.45 -16.43 -7.93
N ILE A 115 -14.35 -15.67 -8.55
CA ILE A 115 -15.32 -16.21 -9.53
C ILE A 115 -14.64 -16.94 -10.70
N ASN A 116 -13.41 -16.57 -11.04
CA ASN A 116 -12.65 -17.16 -12.15
C ASN A 116 -11.84 -18.41 -11.72
N HIS A 117 -11.83 -18.78 -10.44
CA HIS A 117 -11.03 -19.87 -9.88
C HIS A 117 -11.87 -20.95 -9.18
N ILE A 118 -13.20 -20.95 -9.38
CA ILE A 118 -14.08 -21.96 -8.75
C ILE A 118 -13.65 -23.40 -9.08
N PRO A 119 -13.31 -23.77 -10.33
CA PRO A 119 -12.83 -25.13 -10.60
C PRO A 119 -11.53 -25.47 -9.87
N ASP A 120 -10.60 -24.51 -9.75
CA ASP A 120 -9.35 -24.70 -9.02
C ASP A 120 -9.60 -24.88 -7.51
N ILE A 121 -10.55 -24.13 -6.95
CA ILE A 121 -10.97 -24.26 -5.55
C ILE A 121 -11.56 -25.64 -5.29
N LEU A 122 -12.49 -26.10 -6.13
CA LEU A 122 -13.11 -27.42 -5.96
C LEU A 122 -12.06 -28.54 -5.97
N ALA A 123 -11.12 -28.52 -6.93
CA ALA A 123 -10.04 -29.49 -7.01
C ALA A 123 -9.09 -29.45 -5.78
N PHE A 124 -8.84 -28.25 -5.24
CA PHE A 124 -8.05 -28.08 -4.03
C PHE A 124 -8.75 -28.73 -2.83
N ILE A 125 -10.05 -28.47 -2.66
CA ILE A 125 -10.85 -29.04 -1.57
C ILE A 125 -10.93 -30.57 -1.68
N GLU A 126 -11.15 -31.11 -2.88
CA GLU A 126 -11.10 -32.56 -3.14
C GLU A 126 -9.77 -33.16 -2.67
N THR A 127 -8.64 -32.53 -3.01
CA THR A 127 -7.31 -32.97 -2.56
C THR A 127 -7.19 -32.97 -1.03
N LEU A 128 -7.74 -31.96 -0.35
CA LEU A 128 -7.73 -31.90 1.12
C LEU A 128 -8.59 -33.01 1.73
N ILE A 129 -9.73 -33.35 1.12
CA ILE A 129 -10.58 -34.47 1.55
C ILE A 129 -9.85 -35.80 1.36
N GLU A 130 -9.22 -36.02 0.20
CA GLU A 130 -8.46 -37.24 -0.10
C GLU A 130 -7.32 -37.47 0.90
N LYS A 131 -6.62 -36.39 1.28
CA LYS A 131 -5.59 -36.42 2.32
C LYS A 131 -6.16 -36.47 3.75
N GLY A 132 -7.48 -36.38 3.88
CA GLY A 132 -8.23 -36.41 5.14
C GLY A 132 -8.08 -35.15 5.99
N TYR A 133 -7.63 -34.03 5.44
CA TYR A 133 -7.61 -32.71 6.08
C TYR A 133 -8.95 -31.98 5.99
N ALA A 134 -9.89 -32.49 5.19
CA ALA A 134 -11.23 -31.92 5.09
C ALA A 134 -12.32 -32.99 5.15
N TYR A 135 -13.56 -32.56 5.42
CA TYR A 135 -14.74 -33.42 5.44
C TYR A 135 -16.00 -32.67 5.05
N GLU A 136 -16.93 -33.40 4.44
CA GLU A 136 -18.26 -32.93 4.16
C GLU A 136 -19.17 -33.13 5.38
N ALA A 137 -20.02 -32.15 5.64
CA ALA A 137 -21.07 -32.20 6.64
C ALA A 137 -22.28 -31.37 6.18
N HIS A 138 -23.35 -32.07 5.78
CA HIS A 138 -24.62 -31.46 5.38
C HIS A 138 -24.53 -30.47 4.21
N GLY A 139 -23.67 -30.76 3.22
CA GLY A 139 -23.43 -29.95 2.03
C GLY A 139 -22.35 -28.87 2.19
N ASP A 140 -21.92 -28.60 3.42
CA ASP A 140 -20.73 -27.80 3.68
C ASP A 140 -19.49 -28.70 3.68
N VAL A 141 -18.31 -28.12 3.43
CA VAL A 141 -17.02 -28.79 3.61
C VAL A 141 -16.17 -27.99 4.59
N TYR A 142 -15.67 -28.67 5.61
CA TYR A 142 -14.84 -28.09 6.67
C TYR A 142 -13.42 -28.63 6.64
N TYR A 143 -12.46 -27.79 7.04
CA TYR A 143 -11.08 -28.20 7.31
C TYR A 143 -10.96 -28.74 8.73
N ARG A 144 -10.24 -29.85 8.92
CA ARG A 144 -9.91 -30.45 10.22
C ARG A 144 -8.71 -29.74 10.82
N THR A 145 -8.94 -28.71 11.61
CA THR A 145 -7.88 -27.85 12.15
C THR A 145 -6.85 -28.63 12.96
N ARG A 146 -7.30 -29.53 13.85
CA ARG A 146 -6.41 -30.34 14.70
C ARG A 146 -5.52 -31.34 13.96
N LYS A 147 -5.81 -31.63 12.68
CA LYS A 147 -4.94 -32.51 11.88
C LYS A 147 -3.66 -31.81 11.43
N PHE A 148 -3.64 -30.48 11.44
CA PHE A 148 -2.46 -29.69 11.14
C PHE A 148 -1.67 -29.43 12.42
N GLU A 149 -0.52 -30.10 12.58
CA GLU A 149 0.22 -30.16 13.85
C GLU A 149 0.73 -28.81 14.36
N HIS A 150 0.96 -27.85 13.46
CA HIS A 150 1.53 -26.53 13.78
C HIS A 150 0.51 -25.40 13.65
N TYR A 151 -0.79 -25.70 13.71
CA TYR A 151 -1.83 -24.67 13.62
C TYR A 151 -1.75 -23.69 14.80
N GLY A 152 -1.69 -22.39 14.50
CA GLY A 152 -1.53 -21.31 15.49
C GLY A 152 -0.11 -20.74 15.55
N GLU A 153 0.84 -21.33 14.82
CA GLU A 153 2.24 -20.89 14.81
C GLU A 153 2.39 -19.47 14.23
N LEU A 154 1.61 -19.05 13.23
CA LEU A 154 1.75 -17.69 12.67
C LEU A 154 1.23 -16.61 13.63
N SER A 155 0.16 -16.90 14.36
CA SER A 155 -0.51 -15.97 15.26
C SER A 155 0.00 -15.99 16.70
N ASP A 156 0.90 -16.92 17.04
CA ASP A 156 1.43 -17.15 18.40
C ASP A 156 0.30 -17.50 19.38
N GLN A 157 -0.70 -18.24 18.91
CA GLN A 157 -1.85 -18.65 19.73
C GLN A 157 -1.84 -20.17 19.90
N SER A 158 -2.00 -20.62 21.14
CA SER A 158 -2.14 -22.04 21.42
C SER A 158 -3.51 -22.57 20.95
N ILE A 159 -3.56 -23.82 20.51
CA ILE A 159 -4.83 -24.47 20.14
C ILE A 159 -5.86 -24.40 21.28
N ASP A 160 -5.42 -24.49 22.53
CA ASP A 160 -6.30 -24.44 23.71
C ASP A 160 -6.95 -23.04 23.88
N GLU A 161 -6.20 -21.95 23.66
CA GLU A 161 -6.76 -20.59 23.70
C GLU A 161 -7.77 -20.36 22.57
N LEU A 162 -7.44 -20.85 21.37
CA LEU A 162 -8.31 -20.80 20.22
C LEU A 162 -9.61 -21.57 20.46
N GLU A 163 -9.52 -22.75 21.10
CA GLU A 163 -10.67 -23.59 21.41
C GLU A 163 -11.63 -22.86 22.36
N VAL A 164 -11.10 -22.26 23.43
CA VAL A 164 -11.93 -21.50 24.39
C VAL A 164 -12.71 -20.38 23.67
N GLY A 165 -12.05 -19.64 22.78
CA GLY A 165 -12.71 -18.60 21.98
C GLY A 165 -13.75 -19.17 21.00
N ALA A 166 -13.43 -20.30 20.35
CA ALA A 166 -14.31 -20.94 19.39
C ALA A 166 -15.56 -21.58 20.03
N SER A 167 -15.41 -22.24 21.17
CA SER A 167 -16.50 -22.89 21.91
C SER A 167 -17.52 -21.90 22.48
N GLN A 168 -17.16 -20.63 22.63
CA GLN A 168 -18.12 -19.57 23.02
C GLN A 168 -19.03 -19.14 21.87
N ARG A 169 -18.73 -19.52 20.62
CA ARG A 169 -19.58 -19.22 19.47
C ARG A 169 -20.79 -20.14 19.47
N THR A 170 -21.98 -19.55 19.37
CA THR A 170 -23.25 -20.29 19.30
C THR A 170 -23.83 -20.21 17.89
N GLY A 171 -24.34 -21.31 17.34
CA GLY A 171 -25.03 -21.30 16.06
C GLY A 171 -25.22 -22.70 15.47
N ALA A 172 -26.08 -22.81 14.45
CA ALA A 172 -26.33 -24.07 13.74
C ALA A 172 -25.07 -24.61 13.04
N GLU A 173 -24.23 -23.72 12.51
CA GLU A 173 -22.94 -24.07 11.89
C GLU A 173 -21.98 -24.75 12.89
N GLN A 174 -22.01 -24.32 14.15
CA GLN A 174 -21.14 -24.88 15.18
C GLN A 174 -21.53 -26.32 15.57
N ALA A 175 -22.81 -26.67 15.41
CA ALA A 175 -23.34 -27.97 15.79
C ALA A 175 -23.02 -29.10 14.79
N ILE A 176 -22.61 -28.75 13.57
CA ILE A 176 -22.32 -29.72 12.50
C ILE A 176 -20.81 -29.97 12.30
N LYS A 177 -19.95 -29.20 12.98
CA LYS A 177 -18.50 -29.38 12.95
C LYS A 177 -18.06 -30.53 13.86
N GLU A 178 -17.08 -31.31 13.42
CA GLU A 178 -16.37 -32.31 14.23
C GLU A 178 -15.61 -31.64 15.38
N ASP A 179 -14.99 -30.47 15.14
CA ASP A 179 -14.27 -29.69 16.15
C ASP A 179 -14.64 -28.19 16.09
N PRO A 180 -14.69 -27.48 17.24
CA PRO A 180 -15.03 -26.07 17.23
C PRO A 180 -14.12 -25.14 16.44
N LEU A 181 -12.87 -25.54 16.23
CA LEU A 181 -11.85 -24.82 15.48
C LEU A 181 -11.95 -25.02 13.97
N ASP A 182 -12.76 -25.97 13.51
CA ASP A 182 -12.88 -26.26 12.10
C ASP A 182 -13.53 -25.08 11.36
N PHE A 183 -12.99 -24.78 10.18
CA PHE A 183 -13.43 -23.65 9.35
C PHE A 183 -13.88 -24.12 7.98
N ALA A 184 -14.84 -23.40 7.40
CA ALA A 184 -15.45 -23.77 6.14
C ALA A 184 -14.47 -23.54 4.97
N LEU A 185 -14.36 -24.56 4.12
CA LEU A 185 -13.73 -24.53 2.81
C LEU A 185 -14.78 -24.30 1.71
N TRP A 186 -15.95 -24.91 1.87
CA TRP A 186 -17.11 -24.76 1.00
C TRP A 186 -18.36 -24.59 1.85
N LYS A 187 -19.25 -23.68 1.46
CA LYS A 187 -20.52 -23.44 2.14
C LYS A 187 -21.66 -23.69 1.18
N SER A 188 -22.59 -24.53 1.58
CA SER A 188 -23.86 -24.73 0.90
C SER A 188 -24.59 -23.39 0.71
N ALA A 189 -25.13 -23.18 -0.48
CA ALA A 189 -25.81 -21.94 -0.84
C ALA A 189 -27.23 -21.93 -0.27
N LYS A 190 -27.67 -20.75 0.19
CA LYS A 190 -29.10 -20.53 0.49
C LYS A 190 -29.86 -20.21 -0.81
N PRO A 191 -31.19 -20.37 -0.84
CA PRO A 191 -32.00 -19.94 -1.97
C PRO A 191 -31.70 -18.48 -2.36
N ASP A 192 -31.60 -18.24 -3.67
CA ASP A 192 -31.35 -16.93 -4.28
C ASP A 192 -29.96 -16.31 -3.97
N GLU A 193 -29.01 -17.10 -3.46
CA GLU A 193 -27.59 -16.70 -3.40
C GLU A 193 -26.85 -17.15 -4.67
N ILE A 194 -25.76 -16.45 -5.00
CA ILE A 194 -24.85 -16.91 -6.06
C ILE A 194 -24.21 -18.24 -5.62
N SER A 195 -24.26 -19.25 -6.50
CA SER A 195 -23.81 -20.61 -6.23
C SER A 195 -23.15 -21.24 -7.45
N TRP A 196 -22.41 -22.32 -7.20
CA TRP A 196 -21.82 -23.20 -8.20
C TRP A 196 -22.09 -24.65 -7.84
N GLU A 197 -22.24 -25.50 -8.86
CA GLU A 197 -22.31 -26.95 -8.68
C GLU A 197 -20.98 -27.48 -8.12
N SER A 198 -21.07 -28.40 -7.15
CA SER A 198 -19.92 -29.09 -6.57
C SER A 198 -20.28 -30.55 -6.26
N PRO A 199 -19.29 -31.41 -5.98
CA PRO A 199 -19.54 -32.78 -5.53
C PRO A 199 -20.40 -32.89 -4.25
N TRP A 200 -20.50 -31.79 -3.49
CA TRP A 200 -21.21 -31.72 -2.20
C TRP A 200 -22.54 -30.96 -2.31
N GLY A 201 -22.98 -30.63 -3.53
CA GLY A 201 -24.18 -29.83 -3.80
C GLY A 201 -23.85 -28.38 -4.18
N GLU A 202 -24.89 -27.58 -4.42
CA GLU A 202 -24.70 -26.17 -4.76
C GLU A 202 -24.16 -25.38 -3.57
N GLY A 203 -23.12 -24.59 -3.82
CA GLY A 203 -22.51 -23.78 -2.79
C GLY A 203 -21.52 -22.76 -3.33
N ARG A 204 -20.64 -22.30 -2.45
CA ARG A 204 -19.65 -21.26 -2.72
C ARG A 204 -18.44 -21.44 -1.80
N PRO A 205 -17.27 -20.90 -2.17
CA PRO A 205 -16.08 -20.99 -1.34
C PRO A 205 -16.28 -20.34 0.05
N GLY A 206 -15.55 -20.87 1.03
CA GLY A 206 -15.24 -20.15 2.27
C GLY A 206 -14.08 -19.17 2.05
N TRP A 207 -14.08 -18.06 2.78
CA TRP A 207 -13.16 -16.94 2.55
C TRP A 207 -11.67 -17.32 2.44
N HIS A 208 -11.21 -18.29 3.24
CA HIS A 208 -9.78 -18.63 3.33
C HIS A 208 -9.23 -19.40 2.12
N ILE A 209 -10.04 -20.30 1.52
CA ILE A 209 -9.54 -21.22 0.48
C ILE A 209 -9.15 -20.48 -0.82
N GLU A 210 -9.76 -19.31 -1.02
CA GLU A 210 -9.57 -18.44 -2.18
C GLU A 210 -8.11 -18.05 -2.34
N CYS A 211 -7.51 -17.50 -1.27
CA CYS A 211 -6.15 -16.99 -1.28
C CYS A 211 -5.12 -18.12 -1.43
N SER A 212 -5.28 -19.22 -0.71
CA SER A 212 -4.46 -20.44 -0.87
C SER A 212 -4.42 -20.93 -2.32
N VAL A 213 -5.59 -21.00 -2.97
CA VAL A 213 -5.71 -21.46 -4.37
C VAL A 213 -5.06 -20.47 -5.32
N MET A 214 -5.40 -19.18 -5.24
CA MET A 214 -4.91 -18.17 -6.17
C MET A 214 -3.40 -17.93 -6.01
N ALA A 215 -2.88 -17.88 -4.78
CA ALA A 215 -1.45 -17.72 -4.52
C ALA A 215 -0.65 -18.88 -5.12
N THR A 216 -1.03 -20.12 -4.79
CA THR A 216 -0.32 -21.31 -5.29
C THR A 216 -0.43 -21.47 -6.81
N LYS A 217 -1.58 -21.12 -7.40
CA LYS A 217 -1.81 -21.17 -8.85
C LYS A 217 -0.91 -20.20 -9.63
N HIS A 218 -0.74 -18.97 -9.14
CA HIS A 218 -0.08 -17.89 -9.89
C HIS A 218 1.39 -17.69 -9.52
N LEU A 219 1.81 -18.09 -8.33
CA LEU A 219 3.18 -17.87 -7.83
C LEU A 219 3.94 -19.17 -7.51
N GLY A 220 3.24 -20.30 -7.42
CA GLY A 220 3.80 -21.62 -7.10
C GLY A 220 3.54 -22.07 -5.66
N ASP A 221 3.86 -23.33 -5.37
CA ASP A 221 3.56 -23.98 -4.07
C ASP A 221 4.26 -23.34 -2.87
N THR A 222 5.42 -22.70 -3.09
CA THR A 222 6.14 -21.87 -2.11
C THR A 222 6.40 -20.50 -2.72
N ILE A 223 6.08 -19.44 -1.97
CA ILE A 223 6.29 -18.04 -2.36
C ILE A 223 7.31 -17.34 -1.46
N ASP A 224 7.87 -16.23 -1.94
CA ASP A 224 8.84 -15.45 -1.16
C ASP A 224 8.13 -14.75 0.00
N ILE A 225 7.14 -13.91 -0.32
CA ILE A 225 6.50 -13.02 0.63
C ILE A 225 4.98 -13.21 0.55
N HIS A 226 4.36 -13.41 1.70
CA HIS A 226 2.92 -13.28 1.88
C HIS A 226 2.65 -12.10 2.83
N GLY A 227 1.70 -11.23 2.49
CA GLY A 227 1.36 -10.11 3.38
C GLY A 227 -0.09 -9.70 3.44
N GLY A 228 -0.40 -8.86 4.41
CA GLY A 228 -1.74 -8.29 4.63
C GLY A 228 -1.81 -7.40 5.87
N GLY A 229 -3.02 -7.03 6.27
CA GLY A 229 -3.23 -6.34 7.56
C GLY A 229 -2.96 -7.28 8.74
N GLN A 230 -2.58 -6.71 9.89
CA GLN A 230 -2.39 -7.49 11.13
C GLN A 230 -3.64 -8.28 11.55
N ASP A 231 -4.85 -7.83 11.19
CA ASP A 231 -6.09 -8.57 11.41
C ASP A 231 -6.21 -9.86 10.57
N LEU A 232 -5.37 -10.01 9.54
CA LEU A 232 -5.35 -11.22 8.71
C LEU A 232 -4.42 -12.31 9.27
N GLU A 233 -3.53 -11.99 10.22
CA GLU A 233 -2.68 -12.99 10.90
C GLU A 233 -3.53 -14.18 11.40
N PHE A 234 -4.64 -13.85 12.09
CA PHE A 234 -5.61 -14.84 12.53
C PHE A 234 -7.05 -14.36 12.31
N PRO A 235 -7.95 -15.21 11.78
CA PRO A 235 -7.71 -16.60 11.38
C PRO A 235 -7.22 -16.75 9.93
N HIS A 236 -7.15 -15.67 9.15
CA HIS A 236 -7.10 -15.79 7.69
C HIS A 236 -5.82 -16.45 7.18
N HIS A 237 -4.65 -15.86 7.45
CA HIS A 237 -3.36 -16.38 7.00
C HIS A 237 -2.98 -17.69 7.70
N GLU A 238 -3.35 -17.88 8.97
CA GLU A 238 -3.20 -19.17 9.67
C GLU A 238 -3.93 -20.31 8.93
N ASN A 239 -5.16 -20.04 8.47
CA ASN A 239 -5.93 -21.00 7.67
C ASN A 239 -5.30 -21.24 6.30
N GLU A 240 -4.73 -20.20 5.68
CA GLU A 240 -4.06 -20.35 4.39
C GLU A 240 -2.81 -21.21 4.45
N ILE A 241 -2.00 -21.07 5.51
CA ILE A 241 -0.88 -21.97 5.80
C ILE A 241 -1.40 -23.39 5.90
N ALA A 242 -2.38 -23.64 6.78
CA ALA A 242 -2.92 -24.96 7.01
C ALA A 242 -3.42 -25.63 5.72
N GLN A 243 -4.21 -24.91 4.91
CA GLN A 243 -4.72 -25.39 3.63
C GLN A 243 -3.60 -25.67 2.62
N SER A 244 -2.70 -24.70 2.43
CA SER A 244 -1.65 -24.77 1.41
C SER A 244 -0.64 -25.85 1.72
N GLU A 245 -0.13 -25.90 2.94
CA GLU A 245 0.88 -26.88 3.34
C GLU A 245 0.30 -28.30 3.41
N ALA A 246 -0.96 -28.47 3.82
CA ALA A 246 -1.63 -29.77 3.74
C ALA A 246 -1.77 -30.28 2.29
N LYS A 247 -2.10 -29.39 1.34
CA LYS A 247 -2.17 -29.75 -0.08
C LYS A 247 -0.80 -30.00 -0.68
N THR A 248 0.20 -29.17 -0.44
CA THR A 248 1.48 -29.22 -1.18
C THR A 248 2.54 -30.08 -0.49
N GLY A 249 2.45 -30.24 0.84
CA GLY A 249 3.51 -30.83 1.65
C GLY A 249 4.78 -29.96 1.73
N GLN A 250 4.69 -28.68 1.34
CA GLN A 250 5.79 -27.73 1.30
C GLN A 250 5.42 -26.50 2.13
N ARG A 251 6.43 -25.76 2.61
CA ARG A 251 6.22 -24.47 3.27
C ARG A 251 5.52 -23.51 2.32
N PHE A 252 4.47 -22.83 2.78
CA PHE A 252 3.68 -21.96 1.89
C PHE A 252 4.40 -20.65 1.55
N ALA A 253 4.91 -19.92 2.55
CA ALA A 253 5.64 -18.66 2.35
C ALA A 253 6.89 -18.59 3.23
N ASN A 254 7.97 -18.03 2.68
CA ASN A 254 9.22 -17.84 3.42
C ASN A 254 9.12 -16.67 4.41
N TYR A 255 8.48 -15.57 4.02
CA TYR A 255 8.35 -14.36 4.83
C TYR A 255 6.89 -13.91 4.93
N TRP A 256 6.39 -13.77 6.16
CA TRP A 256 5.05 -13.24 6.46
C TRP A 256 5.14 -11.80 6.95
N MET A 257 4.50 -10.87 6.24
CA MET A 257 4.55 -9.43 6.54
C MET A 257 3.17 -8.88 6.88
N HIS A 258 3.04 -8.20 8.02
CA HIS A 258 1.75 -7.61 8.42
C HIS A 258 1.86 -6.12 8.74
N ASN A 259 1.00 -5.30 8.14
CA ASN A 259 0.94 -3.87 8.45
C ASN A 259 0.06 -3.60 9.68
N GLY A 260 0.44 -2.57 10.45
CA GLY A 260 -0.32 -2.11 11.61
C GLY A 260 -1.63 -1.42 11.24
N TYR A 261 -2.51 -1.28 12.22
CA TYR A 261 -3.84 -0.67 12.09
C TYR A 261 -3.80 0.84 11.84
N VAL A 262 -4.90 1.37 11.29
CA VAL A 262 -5.22 2.81 11.33
C VAL A 262 -6.21 3.08 12.47
N THR A 263 -5.87 4.01 13.36
CA THR A 263 -6.74 4.52 14.44
C THR A 263 -7.28 5.89 14.09
N ILE A 264 -8.42 6.29 14.68
CA ILE A 264 -9.05 7.60 14.46
C ILE A 264 -9.24 8.34 15.78
N GLY A 265 -9.03 9.65 15.73
CA GLY A 265 -9.40 10.59 16.80
C GLY A 265 -8.37 10.66 17.93
N GLU A 266 -8.69 11.46 18.95
CA GLU A 266 -7.78 11.71 20.08
C GLU A 266 -7.71 10.55 21.09
N ASP A 267 -8.62 9.59 21.01
CA ASP A 267 -8.69 8.41 21.87
C ASP A 267 -8.16 7.12 21.20
N ASP A 268 -7.55 7.22 20.01
CA ASP A 268 -7.04 6.08 19.22
C ASP A 268 -8.08 4.96 18.98
N ALA A 269 -9.34 5.36 18.80
CA ALA A 269 -10.41 4.41 18.54
C ALA A 269 -10.16 3.67 17.22
N LYS A 270 -10.35 2.35 17.24
CA LYS A 270 -10.37 1.55 16.00
C LYS A 270 -11.48 2.04 15.10
N MET A 271 -11.21 2.10 13.80
CA MET A 271 -12.21 2.45 12.80
C MET A 271 -13.21 1.33 12.61
N SER A 272 -14.51 1.65 12.62
CA SER A 272 -15.54 0.71 12.19
C SER A 272 -16.77 1.44 11.63
N LYS A 273 -17.47 0.78 10.69
CA LYS A 273 -18.77 1.28 10.21
C LYS A 273 -19.80 1.39 11.34
N SER A 274 -19.73 0.51 12.35
CA SER A 274 -20.67 0.51 13.48
C SER A 274 -20.45 1.66 14.47
N LEU A 275 -19.23 2.21 14.54
CA LEU A 275 -18.90 3.35 15.38
C LEU A 275 -19.12 4.71 14.68
N GLY A 276 -19.53 4.70 13.39
CA GLY A 276 -19.80 5.92 12.62
C GLY A 276 -18.56 6.77 12.31
N ASN A 277 -17.36 6.30 12.68
CA ASN A 277 -16.09 6.98 12.44
C ASN A 277 -15.39 6.52 11.14
N PHE A 278 -16.14 5.97 10.19
CA PHE A 278 -15.60 5.38 8.96
C PHE A 278 -15.32 6.45 7.90
N VAL A 279 -14.08 6.55 7.42
CA VAL A 279 -13.67 7.50 6.36
C VAL A 279 -13.20 6.73 5.13
N THR A 280 -13.86 6.96 3.99
CA THR A 280 -13.51 6.37 2.70
C THR A 280 -12.34 7.12 2.06
N VAL A 281 -11.52 6.43 1.27
CA VAL A 281 -10.54 7.11 0.41
C VAL A 281 -11.26 7.97 -0.60
N HIS A 282 -12.29 7.40 -1.25
CA HIS A 282 -13.11 8.04 -2.25
C HIS A 282 -13.62 9.45 -1.89
N ASP A 283 -14.04 9.66 -0.64
CA ASP A 283 -14.50 10.99 -0.22
C ASP A 283 -13.34 11.89 0.21
N LEU A 284 -12.32 11.31 0.86
CA LEU A 284 -11.17 12.07 1.36
C LEU A 284 -10.35 12.70 0.22
N VAL A 285 -10.13 11.99 -0.89
CA VAL A 285 -9.37 12.50 -2.05
C VAL A 285 -10.07 13.65 -2.79
N LYS A 286 -11.35 13.90 -2.51
CA LYS A 286 -12.09 15.07 -3.05
C LYS A 286 -11.80 16.34 -2.24
N GLU A 287 -11.37 16.19 -0.99
CA GLU A 287 -11.17 17.28 -0.04
C GLU A 287 -9.69 17.63 0.16
N ILE A 288 -8.80 16.64 0.02
CA ILE A 288 -7.36 16.81 0.21
C ILE A 288 -6.57 16.30 -1.00
N ASP A 289 -5.38 16.89 -1.24
CA ASP A 289 -4.43 16.37 -2.22
C ASP A 289 -4.10 14.89 -1.88
N PRO A 290 -4.37 13.94 -2.80
CA PRO A 290 -4.08 12.53 -2.59
C PRO A 290 -2.61 12.24 -2.24
N GLN A 291 -1.66 13.04 -2.74
CA GLN A 291 -0.24 12.89 -2.38
C GLN A 291 0.02 13.16 -0.90
N VAL A 292 -0.79 13.98 -0.23
CA VAL A 292 -0.67 14.21 1.22
C VAL A 292 -1.09 12.94 1.98
N LEU A 293 -2.19 12.31 1.58
CA LEU A 293 -2.64 11.04 2.18
C LEU A 293 -1.62 9.92 1.92
N ARG A 294 -1.12 9.84 0.67
CA ARG A 294 -0.04 8.93 0.30
C ARG A 294 1.19 9.15 1.16
N PHE A 295 1.68 10.38 1.26
CA PHE A 295 2.87 10.75 2.04
C PHE A 295 2.73 10.36 3.51
N PHE A 296 1.61 10.72 4.15
CA PHE A 296 1.31 10.39 5.53
C PHE A 296 1.43 8.88 5.81
N MET A 297 0.81 8.06 4.95
CA MET A 297 0.85 6.61 5.14
C MET A 297 2.17 5.99 4.70
N ALA A 298 2.82 6.50 3.64
CA ALA A 298 4.04 5.94 3.08
C ALA A 298 5.25 6.08 4.01
N THR A 299 5.27 7.15 4.81
CA THR A 299 6.45 7.55 5.60
C THR A 299 6.41 7.06 7.04
N THR A 300 5.38 6.31 7.41
CA THR A 300 5.26 5.68 8.73
C THR A 300 5.63 4.20 8.64
N GLN A 301 6.50 3.72 9.54
CA GLN A 301 6.90 2.30 9.56
C GLN A 301 5.69 1.37 9.51
N TYR A 302 5.66 0.46 8.52
CA TYR A 302 4.44 -0.23 8.08
C TYR A 302 3.79 -1.06 9.19
N ARG A 303 4.59 -1.70 10.05
CA ARG A 303 4.14 -2.52 11.19
C ARG A 303 3.55 -1.71 12.34
N ARG A 304 3.81 -0.41 12.40
CA ARG A 304 3.30 0.43 13.48
C ARG A 304 1.87 0.88 13.19
N PRO A 305 1.01 0.94 14.22
CA PRO A 305 -0.26 1.64 14.12
C PRO A 305 -0.04 3.09 13.70
N ILE A 306 -0.96 3.62 12.91
CA ILE A 306 -0.93 5.02 12.46
C ILE A 306 -2.23 5.72 12.85
N ARG A 307 -2.12 6.86 13.51
CA ARG A 307 -3.27 7.68 13.92
C ARG A 307 -3.64 8.65 12.82
N TYR A 308 -4.88 8.58 12.36
CA TYR A 308 -5.47 9.56 11.46
C TYR A 308 -6.20 10.67 12.25
N SER A 309 -5.78 11.92 12.03
CA SER A 309 -6.44 13.13 12.51
C SER A 309 -6.19 14.32 11.56
N GLU A 310 -6.96 15.39 11.72
CA GLU A 310 -6.73 16.65 10.98
C GLU A 310 -5.32 17.22 11.24
N ALA A 311 -4.82 17.10 12.47
CA ALA A 311 -3.48 17.56 12.84
C ALA A 311 -2.40 16.77 12.09
N THR A 312 -2.50 15.44 12.06
CA THR A 312 -1.51 14.61 11.34
C THR A 312 -1.54 14.86 9.83
N MET A 313 -2.72 15.18 9.26
CA MET A 313 -2.83 15.52 7.84
C MET A 313 -2.21 16.89 7.53
N LYS A 314 -2.41 17.91 8.38
CA LYS A 314 -1.74 19.21 8.25
C LYS A 314 -0.23 19.09 8.35
N ASP A 315 0.26 18.30 9.29
CA ASP A 315 1.69 18.04 9.45
C ASP A 315 2.26 17.35 8.20
N ALA A 316 1.58 16.32 7.69
CA ALA A 316 1.96 15.64 6.45
C ALA A 316 2.00 16.60 5.26
N GLN A 317 1.01 17.49 5.12
CA GLN A 317 0.96 18.50 4.05
C GLN A 317 2.15 19.46 4.14
N ALA A 318 2.42 20.01 5.33
CA ALA A 318 3.54 20.93 5.54
C ALA A 318 4.89 20.24 5.28
N ASN A 319 4.99 18.97 5.63
CA ASN A 319 6.20 18.16 5.45
C ASN A 319 6.43 17.76 4.00
N LEU A 320 5.38 17.44 3.24
CA LEU A 320 5.45 17.23 1.80
C LEU A 320 5.82 18.52 1.06
N GLN A 321 5.25 19.66 1.48
CA GLN A 321 5.54 20.95 0.87
C GLN A 321 7.01 21.36 0.99
N LYS A 322 7.68 21.05 2.11
CA LYS A 322 9.13 21.30 2.27
C LYS A 322 9.96 20.54 1.24
N LEU A 323 9.60 19.28 0.96
CA LEU A 323 10.28 18.45 -0.04
C LEU A 323 10.03 19.00 -1.44
N ARG A 324 8.79 19.40 -1.73
CA ARG A 324 8.41 20.04 -3.00
C ARG A 324 9.21 21.32 -3.25
N THR A 325 9.28 22.21 -2.26
CA THR A 325 10.04 23.46 -2.38
C THR A 325 11.54 23.22 -2.59
N ALA A 326 12.13 22.19 -1.97
CA ALA A 326 13.52 21.82 -2.23
C ALA A 326 13.75 21.36 -3.67
N PHE A 327 12.83 20.55 -4.21
CA PHE A 327 12.84 20.11 -5.60
C PHE A 327 12.73 21.29 -6.57
N GLU A 328 11.73 22.16 -6.37
CA GLU A 328 11.49 23.35 -7.20
C GLU A 328 12.69 24.30 -7.19
N ASN A 329 13.28 24.57 -6.02
CA ASN A 329 14.46 25.42 -5.90
C ASN A 329 15.67 24.87 -6.68
N ALA A 330 15.93 23.57 -6.56
CA ALA A 330 17.04 22.92 -7.23
C ALA A 330 16.81 22.82 -8.76
N ALA A 331 15.59 22.52 -9.19
CA ALA A 331 15.21 22.50 -10.60
C ALA A 331 15.38 23.89 -11.24
N PHE A 332 14.86 24.94 -10.60
CA PHE A 332 15.03 26.32 -11.06
C PHE A 332 16.51 26.73 -11.13
N ARG A 333 17.34 26.22 -10.22
CA ARG A 333 18.77 26.55 -10.20
C ARG A 333 19.52 25.97 -11.41
N GLN A 334 19.01 24.92 -12.06
CA GLN A 334 19.66 24.31 -13.24
C GLN A 334 19.89 25.31 -14.38
N ASP A 335 18.99 26.28 -14.57
CA ASP A 335 19.07 27.26 -15.67
C ASP A 335 20.26 28.23 -15.56
N THR A 336 20.79 28.39 -14.35
CA THR A 336 21.90 29.32 -14.05
C THR A 336 23.16 28.59 -13.58
N ALA A 337 23.16 27.27 -13.67
CA ALA A 337 24.27 26.42 -13.24
C ALA A 337 25.42 26.42 -14.26
N GLU A 338 26.65 26.33 -13.79
CA GLU A 338 27.81 26.11 -14.64
C GLU A 338 27.87 24.63 -15.04
N ALA A 339 28.42 24.31 -16.21
CA ALA A 339 28.42 22.92 -16.71
C ALA A 339 29.12 21.93 -15.75
N ALA A 340 30.21 22.37 -15.11
CA ALA A 340 30.97 21.61 -14.13
C ALA A 340 31.76 22.55 -13.22
N LEU A 341 32.06 22.11 -11.99
CA LEU A 341 32.92 22.81 -11.05
C LEU A 341 34.06 21.91 -10.54
N ALA A 342 35.05 22.53 -9.90
CA ALA A 342 36.24 21.82 -9.41
C ALA A 342 35.94 20.86 -8.24
N ASP A 343 34.86 21.11 -7.49
CA ASP A 343 34.44 20.35 -6.32
C ASP A 343 33.37 19.28 -6.63
N ASP A 344 33.03 19.06 -7.91
CA ASP A 344 32.00 18.09 -8.32
C ASP A 344 32.25 16.67 -7.78
N GLN A 345 33.52 16.27 -7.68
CA GLN A 345 33.88 14.96 -7.12
C GLN A 345 33.55 14.85 -5.62
N GLU A 346 33.74 15.94 -4.87
CA GLU A 346 33.37 16.00 -3.45
C GLU A 346 31.85 15.91 -3.30
N LYS A 347 31.10 16.69 -4.09
CA LYS A 347 29.63 16.67 -4.09
C LYS A 347 29.04 15.33 -4.50
N THR A 348 29.64 14.66 -5.48
CA THR A 348 29.27 13.30 -5.87
C THR A 348 29.45 12.32 -4.70
N SER A 349 30.53 12.46 -3.93
CA SER A 349 30.80 11.61 -2.77
C SER A 349 29.81 11.88 -1.63
N GLU A 350 29.46 13.15 -1.37
CA GLU A 350 28.42 13.53 -0.40
C GLU A 350 27.05 12.91 -0.77
N LEU A 351 26.66 12.96 -2.03
CA LEU A 351 25.43 12.34 -2.54
C LEU A 351 25.44 10.81 -2.37
N GLN A 352 26.58 10.17 -2.66
CA GLN A 352 26.71 8.72 -2.47
C GLN A 352 26.53 8.32 -1.00
N VAL A 353 27.02 9.10 -0.05
CA VAL A 353 26.81 8.85 1.38
C VAL A 353 25.33 8.90 1.77
N LEU A 354 24.57 9.87 1.23
CA LEU A 354 23.12 9.95 1.46
C LEU A 354 22.38 8.76 0.84
N LYS A 355 22.78 8.36 -0.38
CA LYS A 355 22.24 7.17 -1.04
C LYS A 355 22.47 5.90 -0.24
N ASP A 356 23.70 5.68 0.21
CA ASP A 356 24.07 4.50 0.99
C ASP A 356 23.31 4.46 2.31
N ARG A 357 23.12 5.61 2.97
CA ARG A 357 22.30 5.70 4.18
C ARG A 357 20.82 5.42 3.93
N PHE A 358 20.25 5.92 2.84
CA PHE A 358 18.86 5.60 2.48
C PHE A 358 18.70 4.08 2.28
N VAL A 359 19.65 3.46 1.58
CA VAL A 359 19.68 2.00 1.42
C VAL A 359 19.79 1.30 2.76
N GLU A 360 20.68 1.73 3.66
CA GLU A 360 20.86 1.17 4.99
C GLU A 360 19.57 1.19 5.82
N GLU A 361 18.89 2.34 5.88
CA GLU A 361 17.66 2.49 6.66
C GLU A 361 16.51 1.66 6.08
N MET A 362 16.33 1.68 4.75
CA MET A 362 15.28 0.90 4.10
C MET A 362 15.60 -0.60 4.06
N ASP A 363 16.88 -0.99 4.08
CA ASP A 363 17.31 -2.38 4.24
C ASP A 363 16.90 -2.96 5.59
N ASP A 364 16.75 -2.12 6.61
CA ASP A 364 16.32 -2.55 7.93
C ASP A 364 14.78 -2.63 8.03
N ASP A 365 14.19 -3.61 7.35
CA ASP A 365 12.75 -3.88 7.40
C ASP A 365 11.91 -2.69 6.90
N PHE A 366 12.31 -2.16 5.74
CA PHE A 366 11.62 -1.09 5.03
C PHE A 366 11.30 0.09 5.93
N ASN A 367 12.27 0.52 6.75
CA ASN A 367 12.06 1.53 7.79
C ASN A 367 11.79 2.91 7.18
N ALA A 368 10.54 3.11 6.76
CA ALA A 368 10.08 4.29 6.04
C ALA A 368 10.29 5.59 6.83
N ALA A 369 10.16 5.53 8.16
CA ALA A 369 10.34 6.69 9.03
C ALA A 369 11.80 7.19 9.06
N ASN A 370 12.75 6.26 9.04
CA ASN A 370 14.16 6.62 8.94
C ASN A 370 14.55 6.94 7.49
N GLY A 371 14.05 6.18 6.51
CA GLY A 371 14.28 6.41 5.09
C GLY A 371 13.86 7.83 4.67
N ILE A 372 12.67 8.28 5.06
CA ILE A 372 12.21 9.65 4.75
C ILE A 372 13.07 10.72 5.44
N THR A 373 13.68 10.42 6.59
CA THR A 373 14.61 11.34 7.25
C THR A 373 15.83 11.59 6.36
N VAL A 374 16.34 10.57 5.68
CA VAL A 374 17.44 10.73 4.71
C VAL A 374 17.01 11.56 3.49
N VAL A 375 15.76 11.40 3.04
CA VAL A 375 15.20 12.26 1.98
C VAL A 375 15.15 13.73 2.42
N TYR A 376 14.79 14.02 3.67
CA TYR A 376 14.86 15.38 4.21
C TYR A 376 16.29 15.93 4.28
N GLU A 377 17.27 15.08 4.62
CA GLU A 377 18.67 15.46 4.60
C GLU A 377 19.14 15.80 3.18
N LEU A 378 18.74 15.01 2.17
CA LEU A 378 18.99 15.31 0.76
C LEU A 378 18.28 16.59 0.30
N ALA A 379 17.04 16.83 0.72
CA ALA A 379 16.32 18.09 0.45
C ALA A 379 17.07 19.30 1.05
N LYS A 380 17.60 19.16 2.26
CA LYS A 380 18.42 20.20 2.90
C LYS A 380 19.74 20.41 2.16
N TRP A 381 20.39 19.33 1.75
CA TRP A 381 21.61 19.38 0.95
C TRP A 381 21.36 20.10 -0.38
N LEU A 382 20.28 19.76 -1.10
CA LEU A 382 19.85 20.40 -2.35
C LEU A 382 19.65 21.91 -2.18
N ASN A 383 18.92 22.32 -1.14
CA ASN A 383 18.71 23.75 -0.86
C ASN A 383 20.03 24.48 -0.59
N ASN A 384 20.89 23.91 0.25
CA ASN A 384 22.19 24.52 0.58
C ASN A 384 23.11 24.61 -0.63
N TYR A 385 23.14 23.58 -1.47
CA TYR A 385 23.94 23.59 -2.70
C TYR A 385 23.39 24.64 -3.67
N SER A 386 22.07 24.66 -3.87
CA SER A 386 21.40 25.60 -4.78
C SER A 386 21.59 27.07 -4.40
N ASP A 387 21.80 27.38 -3.12
CA ASP A 387 22.02 28.74 -2.62
C ASP A 387 23.47 29.24 -2.77
N GLN A 388 24.41 28.37 -3.15
CA GLN A 388 25.79 28.78 -3.39
C GLN A 388 25.89 29.71 -4.60
N GLU A 389 26.93 30.58 -4.61
CA GLU A 389 27.15 31.54 -5.71
C GLU A 389 27.26 30.84 -7.07
N LYS A 390 28.00 29.71 -7.09
CA LYS A 390 28.19 28.86 -8.26
C LYS A 390 27.80 27.43 -7.91
N VAL A 391 27.15 26.76 -8.85
CA VAL A 391 26.75 25.35 -8.74
C VAL A 391 26.98 24.65 -10.07
N SER A 392 27.17 23.33 -10.01
CA SER A 392 27.35 22.48 -11.19
C SER A 392 26.02 21.88 -11.62
N ALA A 393 25.72 22.02 -12.91
CA ALA A 393 24.54 21.46 -13.55
C ALA A 393 24.54 19.93 -13.45
N ALA A 394 25.71 19.29 -13.61
CA ALA A 394 25.85 17.84 -13.51
C ALA A 394 25.49 17.33 -12.11
N ILE A 395 25.91 18.06 -11.07
CA ILE A 395 25.63 17.71 -9.67
C ILE A 395 24.15 17.94 -9.32
N LEU A 396 23.56 19.06 -9.76
CA LEU A 396 22.13 19.31 -9.53
C LEU A 396 21.26 18.23 -10.19
N THR A 397 21.58 17.86 -11.44
CA THR A 397 20.85 16.79 -12.14
C THR A 397 20.96 15.47 -11.41
N ALA A 398 22.17 15.03 -11.03
CA ALA A 398 22.36 13.79 -10.29
C ALA A 398 21.63 13.78 -8.94
N ALA A 399 21.66 14.91 -8.22
CA ALA A 399 20.98 15.05 -6.94
C ALA A 399 19.45 15.06 -7.06
N LEU A 400 18.91 15.73 -8.09
CA LEU A 400 17.48 15.73 -8.39
C LEU A 400 16.99 14.34 -8.82
N GLU A 401 17.74 13.64 -9.67
CA GLU A 401 17.44 12.27 -10.07
C GLU A 401 17.39 11.34 -8.86
N GLU A 402 18.39 11.40 -7.97
CA GLU A 402 18.40 10.56 -6.76
C GLU A 402 17.26 10.96 -5.80
N PHE A 403 16.99 12.26 -5.63
CA PHE A 403 15.89 12.74 -4.80
C PHE A 403 14.54 12.23 -5.31
N THR A 404 14.30 12.32 -6.62
CA THR A 404 13.11 11.77 -7.28
C THR A 404 13.04 10.25 -7.13
N ASN A 405 14.15 9.53 -7.29
CA ASN A 405 14.18 8.08 -7.11
C ASN A 405 13.83 7.66 -5.68
N MET A 406 14.35 8.36 -4.67
CA MET A 406 14.00 8.09 -3.26
C MET A 406 12.53 8.43 -2.96
N LEU A 407 12.02 9.55 -3.46
CA LEU A 407 10.60 9.91 -3.31
C LEU A 407 9.66 8.92 -4.00
N ASN A 408 10.07 8.41 -5.17
CA ASN A 408 9.32 7.41 -5.92
C ASN A 408 9.16 6.09 -5.16
N VAL A 409 10.07 5.75 -4.22
CA VAL A 409 9.89 4.60 -3.31
C VAL A 409 8.65 4.80 -2.42
N PHE A 410 8.39 6.04 -2.00
CA PHE A 410 7.21 6.42 -1.22
C PHE A 410 5.98 6.72 -2.09
N GLY A 411 6.08 6.56 -3.41
CA GLY A 411 5.01 6.89 -4.36
C GLY A 411 4.73 8.40 -4.45
N ILE A 412 5.72 9.24 -4.13
CA ILE A 412 5.61 10.70 -4.22
C ILE A 412 6.26 11.16 -5.50
N GLU A 413 5.53 11.98 -6.25
CA GLU A 413 5.96 12.49 -7.54
C GLU A 413 5.82 14.01 -7.57
N PHE A 414 6.95 14.67 -7.85
CA PHE A 414 6.98 16.10 -8.15
C PHE A 414 7.18 16.26 -9.65
N GLN A 415 6.34 17.10 -10.23
CA GLN A 415 6.49 17.53 -11.61
C GLN A 415 7.20 18.88 -11.60
N THR A 416 8.16 19.05 -12.51
CA THR A 416 8.61 20.38 -12.91
C THR A 416 7.48 21.08 -13.65
N ALA A 417 7.30 22.37 -13.37
CA ALA A 417 6.22 23.23 -13.83
C ALA A 417 5.73 22.97 -15.29
N GLY A 418 4.41 22.97 -15.50
CA GLY A 418 3.74 22.70 -16.79
C GLY A 418 3.17 23.96 -17.46
N LEU A 419 2.42 23.84 -18.57
CA LEU A 419 1.91 24.98 -19.38
C LEU A 419 1.17 26.11 -18.63
N LEU A 420 0.44 25.79 -17.55
CA LEU A 420 -0.22 26.79 -16.69
C LEU A 420 0.80 27.68 -15.96
N ASP A 421 1.99 27.16 -15.77
CA ASP A 421 3.10 27.85 -15.13
C ASP A 421 3.83 28.76 -16.12
N GLU A 422 3.76 28.51 -17.44
CA GLU A 422 4.20 29.48 -18.45
C GLU A 422 3.36 30.77 -18.41
N GLU A 423 2.06 30.68 -18.15
CA GLU A 423 1.18 31.85 -17.98
C GLU A 423 1.53 32.62 -16.69
N ILE A 424 1.87 31.90 -15.62
CA ILE A 424 2.35 32.47 -14.36
C ILE A 424 3.72 33.16 -14.58
N ASP A 425 4.63 32.51 -15.29
CA ASP A 425 5.95 33.03 -15.60
C ASP A 425 5.86 34.28 -16.49
N GLN A 426 4.92 34.32 -17.45
CA GLN A 426 4.63 35.53 -18.23
C GLN A 426 4.11 36.67 -17.36
N LEU A 427 3.22 36.39 -16.41
CA LEU A 427 2.75 37.39 -15.44
C LEU A 427 3.90 37.87 -14.55
N ILE A 428 4.81 36.98 -14.15
CA ILE A 428 6.00 37.35 -13.35
C ILE A 428 6.99 38.18 -14.15
N GLU A 429 7.23 37.85 -15.42
CA GLU A 429 8.04 38.64 -16.35
C GLU A 429 7.45 40.05 -16.51
N GLU A 430 6.13 40.13 -16.73
CA GLU A 430 5.39 41.40 -16.82
C GLU A 430 5.50 42.20 -15.51
N ARG A 431 5.37 41.55 -14.36
CA ARG A 431 5.55 42.17 -13.04
C ARG A 431 6.97 42.70 -12.88
N ASN A 432 7.98 41.92 -13.27
CA ASN A 432 9.39 42.31 -13.18
C ASN A 432 9.69 43.52 -14.08
N GLN A 433 9.12 43.55 -15.27
CA GLN A 433 9.22 44.69 -16.17
C GLN A 433 8.50 45.92 -15.60
N ALA A 434 7.29 45.76 -15.05
CA ALA A 434 6.56 46.84 -14.37
C ALA A 434 7.35 47.42 -13.19
N ARG A 435 8.08 46.59 -12.42
CA ARG A 435 8.98 47.07 -11.36
C ARG A 435 10.18 47.84 -11.90
N LYS A 436 10.82 47.36 -12.97
CA LYS A 436 11.91 48.07 -13.65
C LYS A 436 11.46 49.44 -14.17
N ASP A 437 10.25 49.50 -14.71
CA ASP A 437 9.63 50.72 -15.24
C ASP A 437 9.00 51.62 -14.16
N LYS A 438 9.12 51.24 -12.88
CA LYS A 438 8.53 51.91 -11.70
C LYS A 438 7.00 52.02 -11.74
N ASN A 439 6.33 51.15 -12.48
CA ASN A 439 4.88 50.98 -12.47
C ASN A 439 4.46 50.04 -11.33
N PHE A 440 4.52 50.55 -10.10
CA PHE A 440 4.20 49.77 -8.90
C PHE A 440 2.74 49.32 -8.84
N ALA A 441 1.82 50.11 -9.39
CA ALA A 441 0.40 49.75 -9.44
C ALA A 441 0.15 48.46 -10.24
N ARG A 442 0.76 48.35 -11.43
CA ARG A 442 0.67 47.11 -12.23
C ARG A 442 1.39 45.94 -11.56
N SER A 443 2.52 46.19 -10.91
CA SER A 443 3.23 45.15 -10.15
C SER A 443 2.41 44.59 -8.98
N ASP A 444 1.65 45.44 -8.28
CA ASP A 444 0.78 45.01 -7.18
C ASP A 444 -0.46 44.29 -7.72
N GLU A 445 -1.06 44.77 -8.80
CA GLU A 445 -2.20 44.12 -9.47
C GLU A 445 -1.85 42.68 -9.90
N ILE A 446 -0.69 42.48 -10.52
CA ILE A 446 -0.24 41.13 -10.92
C ILE A 446 0.04 40.26 -9.70
N ARG A 447 0.63 40.80 -8.62
CA ARG A 447 0.84 40.03 -7.37
C ARG A 447 -0.49 39.56 -6.79
N ASP A 448 -1.50 40.42 -6.78
CA ASP A 448 -2.80 40.11 -6.20
C ASP A 448 -3.57 39.12 -7.09
N GLN A 449 -3.50 39.26 -8.42
CA GLN A 449 -4.01 38.28 -9.39
C GLN A 449 -3.39 36.90 -9.19
N LEU A 450 -2.06 36.84 -9.04
CA LEU A 450 -1.34 35.60 -8.78
C LEU A 450 -1.76 35.01 -7.42
N LYS A 451 -1.90 35.84 -6.38
CA LYS A 451 -2.36 35.39 -5.06
C LYS A 451 -3.79 34.82 -5.07
N GLU A 452 -4.70 35.39 -5.87
CA GLU A 452 -6.05 34.84 -6.06
C GLU A 452 -6.05 33.48 -6.75
N GLN A 453 -5.06 33.22 -7.60
CA GLN A 453 -4.83 31.89 -8.19
C GLN A 453 -4.10 30.93 -7.24
N GLY A 454 -3.93 31.33 -5.97
CA GLY A 454 -3.18 30.57 -4.98
C GLY A 454 -1.67 30.64 -5.20
N ILE A 455 -1.13 31.61 -5.93
CA ILE A 455 0.31 31.76 -6.18
C ILE A 455 0.92 32.80 -5.24
N ILE A 456 1.89 32.38 -4.43
CA ILE A 456 2.65 33.23 -3.52
C ILE A 456 3.99 33.54 -4.16
N LEU A 457 4.28 34.83 -4.36
CA LEU A 457 5.57 35.30 -4.88
C LEU A 457 6.59 35.55 -3.76
N GLU A 458 7.83 35.15 -4.00
CA GLU A 458 8.99 35.38 -3.14
C GLU A 458 10.11 36.06 -3.96
N ASP A 459 10.40 37.34 -3.68
CA ASP A 459 11.48 38.06 -4.35
C ASP A 459 12.85 37.65 -3.75
N THR A 460 13.74 37.04 -4.54
CA THR A 460 15.10 36.65 -4.11
C THR A 460 16.20 37.36 -4.92
N PRO A 461 17.45 37.44 -4.42
CA PRO A 461 18.57 37.99 -5.20
C PRO A 461 18.83 37.28 -6.54
N GLN A 462 18.42 36.02 -6.65
CA GLN A 462 18.59 35.19 -7.86
C GLN A 462 17.39 35.26 -8.82
N GLY A 463 16.33 36.00 -8.48
CA GLY A 463 15.10 36.09 -9.27
C GLY A 463 13.83 36.02 -8.42
N VAL A 464 12.67 36.28 -9.03
CA VAL A 464 11.37 36.07 -8.38
C VAL A 464 11.04 34.59 -8.43
N ARG A 465 10.78 34.01 -7.27
CA ARG A 465 10.27 32.65 -7.12
C ARG A 465 8.79 32.70 -6.82
N TRP A 466 8.10 31.60 -7.06
CA TRP A 466 6.69 31.49 -6.72
C TRP A 466 6.34 30.07 -6.27
N ARG A 467 5.29 29.93 -5.47
CA ARG A 467 4.74 28.63 -5.03
C ARG A 467 3.22 28.65 -5.01
N ARG A 468 2.58 27.50 -5.23
CA ARG A 468 1.15 27.31 -4.99
C ARG A 468 0.86 27.20 -3.48
N ALA A 469 -0.22 27.83 -3.03
CA ALA A 469 -0.67 27.95 -1.65
C ALA A 469 -1.44 26.72 -1.18
#